data_AF-W4LHV8-F1
#
_entry.id   AF-W4LHV8-F1
#
_cell.length_a   1.000
_cell.length_b   1.000
_cell.length_c   1.000
_cell.angle_alpha   90.00
_cell.angle_beta   90.00
_cell.angle_gamma   90.00
#
_symmetry.space_group_name_H-M   'P 1'
#
loop_
_entity.id
_entity.type
_entity.pdbx_description
1 polymer ?
#
loop_
_entity_poly.entity_id
_entity_poly.type
_entity_poly.pdbx_seq_one_letter_code
_entity_poly.pdbx_strand_id
1 'polypeptide(L)'
;MTDEDNWNVHEARYRASYDNTIAFNTMVQCGAAFTWFKRRLSRLDRREPRNAGRTASLPPARWTVANNLVVNAQQFAAGFVSGEMGSGETVESVTENDFQWSGNLIFHDQGKVDFGPGRTFSTRQWNDMDPKLIPSPHRGVFRLSKESPAIDRATGHVDDVTRDIEGQVRQHPKDIGADEYHPGSAGPLRPLTANEVGPLSGTQPSVAAPSISRESHPVPHQTDKR
;
A
#
# COMPACT_ATOMS: atom_id res chain seq x y z
N MET A 1 8.31 14.31 47.07
CA MET A 1 7.29 14.52 46.02
C MET A 1 8.03 14.33 44.71
N THR A 2 8.13 13.09 44.27
CA THR A 2 8.88 12.70 43.05
C THR A 2 7.87 12.43 41.96
N ASP A 3 8.02 13.15 40.84
CA ASP A 3 7.18 13.18 39.64
C ASP A 3 7.24 11.87 38.81
N GLU A 4 7.37 10.70 39.46
CA GLU A 4 7.56 9.41 38.76
C GLU A 4 6.28 8.58 38.58
N ASP A 5 5.15 8.99 39.15
CA ASP A 5 3.92 8.18 39.17
C ASP A 5 2.85 8.55 38.12
N ASN A 6 3.12 9.47 37.19
CA ASN A 6 2.09 9.94 36.25
C ASN A 6 2.16 9.35 34.84
N TRP A 7 2.97 8.32 34.62
CA TRP A 7 2.81 7.46 33.43
C TRP A 7 1.74 6.40 33.68
N ASN A 8 0.53 6.87 34.06
CA ASN A 8 -0.67 6.07 33.93
C ASN A 8 -0.75 5.67 32.47
N VAL A 9 -0.40 4.41 32.24
CA VAL A 9 -0.35 3.75 30.95
C VAL A 9 -1.68 4.03 30.26
N HIS A 10 -1.67 4.94 29.29
CA HIS A 10 -2.72 4.98 28.29
C HIS A 10 -2.63 3.63 27.58
N GLU A 11 -3.37 2.64 28.08
CA GLU A 11 -3.66 1.44 27.32
C GLU A 11 -4.19 1.94 25.98
N ALA A 12 -3.37 1.80 24.95
CA ALA A 12 -3.81 2.01 23.59
C ALA A 12 -4.89 0.96 23.33
N ARG A 13 -6.14 1.33 23.63
CA ARG A 13 -7.32 0.52 23.31
C ARG A 13 -7.35 0.47 21.79
N TYR A 14 -6.89 -0.65 21.24
CA TYR A 14 -7.00 -0.92 19.82
C TYR A 14 -8.48 -0.81 19.44
N ARG A 15 -8.75 0.00 18.43
CA ARG A 15 -10.08 0.12 17.82
C ARG A 15 -10.07 -0.58 16.48
N ALA A 16 -11.18 -1.18 16.11
CA ALA A 16 -11.39 -1.61 14.74
C ALA A 16 -11.20 -0.41 13.81
N SER A 17 -10.61 -0.66 12.65
CA SER A 17 -10.50 0.37 11.62
C SER A 17 -11.87 0.52 10.95
N TYR A 18 -12.52 1.66 11.14
CA TYR A 18 -13.92 1.88 10.76
C TYR A 18 -14.07 3.14 9.90
N ASP A 19 -15.00 3.12 8.95
CA ASP A 19 -15.34 4.27 8.08
C ASP A 19 -14.11 4.88 7.38
N ASN A 20 -13.27 4.02 6.79
CA ASN A 20 -12.10 4.48 6.02
C ASN A 20 -12.45 4.58 4.55
N THR A 21 -11.89 5.58 3.87
CA THR A 21 -11.96 5.71 2.42
C THR A 21 -10.57 5.59 1.80
N ILE A 22 -10.45 4.68 0.84
CA ILE A 22 -9.28 4.55 -0.05
C ILE A 22 -9.74 5.00 -1.43
N ALA A 23 -9.36 6.20 -1.83
CA ALA A 23 -9.79 6.74 -3.10
C ALA A 23 -8.70 7.50 -3.84
N PHE A 24 -8.88 7.58 -5.17
CA PHE A 24 -8.01 8.34 -6.05
C PHE A 24 -6.53 7.92 -5.95
N ASN A 25 -6.25 6.63 -5.79
CA ASN A 25 -4.89 6.11 -5.88
C ASN A 25 -4.60 5.64 -7.31
N THR A 26 -3.35 5.77 -7.76
CA THR A 26 -2.87 5.10 -8.97
C THR A 26 -1.82 4.06 -8.59
N MET A 27 -2.04 2.81 -8.95
CA MET A 27 -1.15 1.68 -8.70
C MET A 27 -0.67 1.11 -10.03
N VAL A 28 0.63 1.20 -10.31
CA VAL A 28 1.22 0.77 -11.59
C VAL A 28 2.25 -0.33 -11.33
N GLN A 29 2.13 -1.45 -12.04
CA GLN A 29 3.10 -2.55 -12.02
C GLN A 29 3.44 -3.07 -10.61
N CYS A 30 2.47 -3.02 -9.69
CA CYS A 30 2.67 -3.51 -8.33
C CYS A 30 2.50 -5.04 -8.24
N GLY A 31 3.12 -5.65 -7.21
CA GLY A 31 2.96 -7.09 -6.97
C GLY A 31 1.54 -7.48 -6.56
N ALA A 32 0.86 -6.63 -5.80
CA ALA A 32 -0.57 -6.73 -5.52
C ALA A 32 -1.16 -5.33 -5.36
N ALA A 33 -2.30 -5.05 -6.01
CA ALA A 33 -2.96 -3.74 -5.86
C ALA A 33 -3.54 -3.56 -4.46
N PHE A 34 -4.11 -4.63 -3.90
CA PHE A 34 -4.57 -4.63 -2.53
C PHE A 34 -4.00 -5.81 -1.75
N THR A 35 -3.65 -5.57 -0.49
CA THR A 35 -3.25 -6.64 0.41
C THR A 35 -3.78 -6.38 1.79
N TRP A 36 -4.50 -7.37 2.35
CA TRP A 36 -5.02 -7.30 3.70
C TRP A 36 -4.33 -8.37 4.53
N PHE A 37 -3.51 -7.94 5.49
CA PHE A 37 -2.78 -8.86 6.35
C PHE A 37 -3.48 -9.06 7.69
N LYS A 38 -3.49 -10.30 8.18
CA LYS A 38 -3.77 -10.61 9.58
C LYS A 38 -2.63 -10.03 10.43
N ARG A 39 -2.92 -9.11 11.37
CA ARG A 39 -2.02 -8.91 12.52
C ARG A 39 -2.70 -9.43 13.79
N ARG A 40 -2.05 -10.40 14.42
CA ARG A 40 -2.30 -10.80 15.81
C ARG A 40 -2.28 -9.54 16.68
N LEU A 41 -3.38 -9.22 17.37
CA LEU A 41 -3.35 -8.39 18.58
C LEU A 41 -3.17 -9.22 19.86
N SER A 42 -2.85 -10.51 19.73
CA SER A 42 -2.91 -11.49 20.83
C SER A 42 -1.80 -11.39 21.90
N ARG A 43 -1.15 -10.23 22.11
CA ARG A 43 -0.06 -10.11 23.09
C ARG A 43 0.01 -8.83 23.93
N LEU A 44 -0.91 -7.88 23.79
CA LEU A 44 -0.87 -6.68 24.66
C LEU A 44 -1.68 -6.81 25.95
N ASP A 45 -2.58 -7.78 26.07
CA ASP A 45 -3.34 -8.00 27.30
C ASP A 45 -2.57 -8.94 28.25
N ARG A 46 -1.47 -8.43 28.83
CA ARG A 46 -0.62 -9.20 29.77
C ARG A 46 -0.88 -8.84 31.24
N ARG A 47 -1.99 -8.14 31.54
CA ARG A 47 -2.41 -7.83 32.92
C ARG A 47 -3.94 -7.90 33.10
N GLU A 48 -4.48 -9.13 33.12
CA GLU A 48 -5.39 -9.65 34.16
C GLU A 48 -6.13 -10.90 33.64
N PRO A 49 -6.35 -11.93 34.46
CA PRO A 49 -6.93 -13.21 34.01
C PRO A 49 -8.46 -13.18 33.85
N ARG A 50 -9.14 -12.05 34.03
CA ARG A 50 -10.61 -12.05 34.14
C ARG A 50 -11.35 -12.20 32.80
N ASN A 51 -10.65 -12.04 31.66
CA ASN A 51 -11.23 -12.18 30.32
C ASN A 51 -10.35 -13.02 29.37
N ALA A 52 -9.52 -13.91 29.90
CA ALA A 52 -8.72 -14.86 29.12
C ALA A 52 -9.65 -15.82 28.36
N GLY A 53 -10.07 -15.42 27.15
CA GLY A 53 -11.03 -16.15 26.33
C GLY A 53 -11.84 -15.29 25.36
N ARG A 54 -11.79 -13.96 25.48
CA ARG A 54 -12.33 -13.04 24.47
C ARG A 54 -11.20 -12.44 23.65
N THR A 55 -10.82 -13.10 22.56
CA THR A 55 -10.10 -12.40 21.49
C THR A 55 -11.08 -11.39 20.86
N ALA A 56 -10.78 -10.10 20.99
CA ALA A 56 -11.53 -9.09 20.27
C ALA A 56 -11.19 -9.21 18.78
N SER A 57 -12.07 -9.85 18.01
CA SER A 57 -12.08 -9.72 16.56
C SER A 57 -12.48 -8.27 16.24
N LEU A 58 -11.55 -7.50 15.68
CA LEU A 58 -11.75 -6.11 15.27
C LEU A 58 -11.53 -5.98 13.75
N PRO A 59 -12.36 -6.65 12.92
CA PRO A 59 -12.22 -6.57 11.48
C PRO A 59 -12.40 -5.12 11.01
N PRO A 60 -11.70 -4.68 9.95
CA PRO A 60 -12.12 -3.53 9.17
C PRO A 60 -13.62 -3.58 8.87
N ALA A 61 -14.33 -2.47 9.06
CA ALA A 61 -15.74 -2.40 8.73
C ALA A 61 -16.08 -1.06 8.07
N ARG A 62 -16.99 -1.10 7.09
CA ARG A 62 -17.44 0.07 6.29
C ARG A 62 -16.30 0.82 5.62
N TRP A 63 -15.42 0.07 4.97
CA TRP A 63 -14.40 0.69 4.13
C TRP A 63 -14.97 0.96 2.74
N THR A 64 -14.66 2.12 2.19
CA THR A 64 -14.98 2.48 0.81
C THR A 64 -13.70 2.48 0.00
N VAL A 65 -13.69 1.75 -1.12
CA VAL A 65 -12.60 1.74 -2.10
C VAL A 65 -13.15 2.29 -3.41
N ALA A 66 -12.83 3.56 -3.71
CA ALA A 66 -13.49 4.29 -4.77
C ALA A 66 -12.54 5.03 -5.71
N ASN A 67 -12.83 5.05 -7.00
CA ASN A 67 -12.12 5.90 -7.97
C ASN A 67 -10.59 5.69 -7.98
N ASN A 68 -10.14 4.47 -7.70
CA ASN A 68 -8.73 4.10 -7.82
C ASN A 68 -8.43 3.60 -9.24
N LEU A 69 -7.19 3.79 -9.68
CA LEU A 69 -6.66 3.34 -10.94
C LEU A 69 -5.61 2.24 -10.71
N VAL A 70 -5.82 1.06 -11.27
CA VAL A 70 -4.89 -0.07 -11.22
C VAL A 70 -4.40 -0.40 -12.61
N VAL A 71 -3.09 -0.47 -12.82
CA VAL A 71 -2.47 -0.75 -14.11
C VAL A 71 -1.42 -1.83 -13.96
N ASN A 72 -1.58 -2.94 -14.68
CA ASN A 72 -0.60 -4.03 -14.76
C ASN A 72 -0.16 -4.57 -13.39
N ALA A 73 -1.07 -4.61 -12.41
CA ALA A 73 -0.79 -5.26 -11.14
C ALA A 73 -0.66 -6.79 -11.36
N GLN A 74 0.39 -7.40 -10.82
CA GLN A 74 0.60 -8.86 -10.96
C GLN A 74 -0.55 -9.66 -10.32
N GLN A 75 -1.16 -9.09 -9.27
CA GLN A 75 -2.36 -9.62 -8.63
C GLN A 75 -3.29 -8.45 -8.31
N PHE A 76 -4.60 -8.62 -8.52
CA PHE A 76 -5.57 -7.66 -8.03
C PHE A 76 -5.49 -7.55 -6.49
N ALA A 77 -5.50 -8.70 -5.83
CA ALA A 77 -5.44 -8.75 -4.38
C ALA A 77 -4.79 -10.03 -3.84
N ALA A 78 -3.94 -9.85 -2.83
CA ALA A 78 -3.35 -10.92 -2.04
C ALA A 78 -3.94 -10.95 -0.62
N GLY A 79 -4.16 -12.16 -0.08
CA GLY A 79 -4.35 -12.34 1.36
C GLY A 79 -5.73 -12.09 1.96
N PHE A 80 -6.85 -12.09 1.21
CA PHE A 80 -8.18 -12.10 1.85
C PHE A 80 -8.27 -13.24 2.88
N VAL A 81 -8.64 -12.90 4.10
CA VAL A 81 -8.50 -13.77 5.25
C VAL A 81 -9.60 -14.81 5.25
N SER A 82 -9.27 -16.09 5.08
CA SER A 82 -9.98 -17.19 5.76
C SER A 82 -8.97 -18.06 6.50
N GLY A 83 -9.43 -18.85 7.47
CA GLY A 83 -8.62 -19.87 8.15
C GLY A 83 -8.14 -19.54 9.56
N GLU A 84 -7.92 -20.62 10.31
CA GLU A 84 -7.55 -20.68 11.73
C GLU A 84 -6.34 -19.81 12.06
N MET A 85 -6.44 -19.03 13.14
CA MET A 85 -5.25 -18.60 13.86
C MET A 85 -4.62 -19.87 14.42
N GLY A 86 -3.31 -20.10 14.28
CA GLY A 86 -2.61 -21.33 14.72
C GLY A 86 -2.75 -21.73 16.20
N SER A 87 -3.68 -21.11 16.94
CA SER A 87 -4.31 -21.55 18.19
C SER A 87 -5.60 -22.37 18.01
N GLY A 88 -6.04 -22.69 16.78
CA GLY A 88 -7.32 -23.37 16.51
C GLY A 88 -8.55 -22.44 16.60
N GLU A 89 -8.34 -21.12 16.60
CA GLU A 89 -9.39 -20.13 16.78
C GLU A 89 -9.78 -19.52 15.42
N THR A 90 -11.05 -19.64 15.05
CA THR A 90 -11.64 -19.07 13.84
C THR A 90 -12.10 -17.64 14.11
N VAL A 91 -11.49 -16.69 13.40
CA VAL A 91 -11.95 -15.29 13.36
C VAL A 91 -12.85 -15.13 12.14
N GLU A 92 -13.93 -14.34 12.25
CA GLU A 92 -14.71 -13.96 11.07
C GLU A 92 -13.79 -13.32 10.01
N SER A 93 -13.81 -13.91 8.82
CA SER A 93 -13.06 -13.47 7.66
C SER A 93 -13.50 -12.06 7.26
N VAL A 94 -12.56 -11.12 7.12
CA VAL A 94 -12.81 -9.93 6.29
C VAL A 94 -12.71 -10.39 4.85
N THR A 95 -13.84 -10.32 4.18
CA THR A 95 -14.07 -10.66 2.79
C THR A 95 -14.15 -9.41 1.94
N GLU A 96 -14.05 -9.57 0.63
CA GLU A 96 -14.29 -8.51 -0.35
C GLU A 96 -15.65 -7.82 -0.17
N ASN A 97 -16.66 -8.58 0.29
CA ASN A 97 -18.03 -8.09 0.51
C ASN A 97 -18.13 -7.13 1.69
N ASP A 98 -17.11 -7.06 2.56
CA ASP A 98 -17.06 -6.12 3.68
C ASP A 98 -16.65 -4.70 3.25
N PHE A 99 -16.26 -4.54 1.99
CA PHE A 99 -15.88 -3.27 1.39
C PHE A 99 -16.95 -2.78 0.41
N GLN A 100 -17.15 -1.47 0.38
CA GLN A 100 -17.91 -0.82 -0.67
C GLN A 100 -16.96 -0.42 -1.80
N TRP A 101 -17.17 -0.98 -2.99
CA TRP A 101 -16.38 -0.70 -4.18
C TRP A 101 -17.16 0.18 -5.14
N SER A 102 -16.56 1.22 -5.72
CA SER A 102 -17.24 2.06 -6.71
C SER A 102 -16.29 2.82 -7.63
N GLY A 103 -16.58 2.83 -8.93
CA GLY A 103 -15.92 3.71 -9.90
C GLY A 103 -14.42 3.50 -10.07
N ASN A 104 -13.88 2.35 -9.66
CA ASN A 104 -12.47 2.07 -9.87
C ASN A 104 -12.24 1.67 -11.34
N LEU A 105 -11.03 1.89 -11.83
CA LEU A 105 -10.59 1.51 -13.16
C LEU A 105 -9.39 0.58 -13.04
N ILE A 106 -9.40 -0.49 -13.84
CA ILE A 106 -8.31 -1.45 -13.90
C ILE A 106 -7.93 -1.71 -15.36
N PHE A 107 -6.65 -1.96 -15.60
CA PHE A 107 -6.13 -2.28 -16.91
C PHE A 107 -4.99 -3.29 -16.81
N HIS A 108 -4.96 -4.22 -17.76
CA HIS A 108 -3.85 -5.13 -17.95
C HIS A 108 -3.47 -5.17 -19.44
N ASP A 109 -2.26 -4.75 -19.78
CA ASP A 109 -1.80 -4.66 -21.17
C ASP A 109 -1.58 -6.03 -21.84
N GLN A 110 -1.40 -7.08 -21.04
CA GLN A 110 -1.13 -8.45 -21.49
C GLN A 110 -2.32 -9.41 -21.36
N GLY A 111 -3.56 -8.92 -21.32
CA GLY A 111 -4.73 -9.80 -21.35
C GLY A 111 -5.94 -9.26 -20.60
N LYS A 112 -6.89 -10.16 -20.30
CA LYS A 112 -8.05 -9.79 -19.47
C LYS A 112 -7.62 -9.59 -18.03
N VAL A 113 -8.27 -8.66 -17.36
CA VAL A 113 -8.15 -8.49 -15.91
C VAL A 113 -8.65 -9.75 -15.20
N ASP A 114 -7.81 -10.31 -14.34
CA ASP A 114 -8.16 -11.39 -13.41
C ASP A 114 -8.21 -10.85 -11.99
N PHE A 115 -9.41 -10.83 -11.40
CA PHE A 115 -9.60 -10.45 -10.00
C PHE A 115 -9.20 -11.58 -9.03
N GLY A 116 -9.01 -12.79 -9.53
CA GLY A 116 -8.74 -14.01 -8.78
C GLY A 116 -9.99 -14.89 -8.61
N PRO A 117 -9.81 -16.11 -8.05
CA PRO A 117 -10.85 -17.12 -7.99
C PRO A 117 -12.04 -16.68 -7.12
N GLY A 118 -13.25 -16.89 -7.64
CA GLY A 118 -14.51 -16.61 -6.92
C GLY A 118 -14.87 -15.13 -6.79
N ARG A 119 -14.11 -14.22 -7.45
CA ARG A 119 -14.35 -12.78 -7.41
C ARG A 119 -14.93 -12.30 -8.72
N THR A 120 -16.02 -11.55 -8.62
CA THR A 120 -16.65 -10.90 -9.77
C THR A 120 -17.13 -9.53 -9.35
N PHE A 121 -16.69 -8.51 -10.09
CA PHE A 121 -17.11 -7.13 -9.87
C PHE A 121 -18.01 -6.68 -11.02
N SER A 122 -19.02 -5.87 -10.67
CA SER A 122 -19.80 -5.16 -11.68
C SER A 122 -18.99 -4.01 -12.31
N THR A 123 -19.40 -3.56 -13.48
CA THR A 123 -18.81 -2.40 -14.16
C THR A 123 -18.96 -1.08 -13.39
N ARG A 124 -19.85 -1.04 -12.39
CA ARG A 124 -19.98 0.09 -11.45
C ARG A 124 -18.91 0.07 -10.36
N GLN A 125 -18.34 -1.11 -10.05
CA GLN A 125 -17.30 -1.26 -9.03
C GLN A 125 -15.91 -1.14 -9.66
N TRP A 126 -15.72 -1.83 -10.80
CA TRP A 126 -14.48 -1.86 -11.56
C TRP A 126 -14.77 -1.84 -13.06
N ASN A 127 -14.14 -0.89 -13.75
CA ASN A 127 -14.19 -0.81 -15.21
C ASN A 127 -12.84 -1.26 -15.80
N ASP A 128 -12.87 -2.19 -16.76
CA ASP A 128 -11.68 -2.71 -17.44
C ASP A 128 -11.45 -1.97 -18.76
N MET A 129 -10.56 -0.98 -18.74
CA MET A 129 -10.29 -0.08 -19.88
C MET A 129 -8.85 0.44 -19.84
N ASP A 130 -8.24 0.70 -20.99
CA ASP A 130 -6.91 1.32 -21.04
C ASP A 130 -6.98 2.79 -20.57
N PRO A 131 -6.31 3.19 -19.47
CA PRO A 131 -6.34 4.55 -18.95
C PRO A 131 -5.53 5.54 -19.77
N LYS A 132 -4.81 5.11 -20.81
CA LYS A 132 -3.97 5.98 -21.66
C LYS A 132 -3.00 6.82 -20.85
N LEU A 133 -2.29 6.16 -19.93
CA LEU A 133 -1.24 6.81 -19.16
C LEU A 133 -0.03 7.15 -20.04
N ILE A 134 0.52 8.34 -19.84
CA ILE A 134 1.74 8.82 -20.47
C ILE A 134 2.81 9.09 -19.41
N PRO A 135 4.09 8.80 -19.68
CA PRO A 135 5.15 9.13 -18.75
C PRO A 135 5.31 10.65 -18.60
N SER A 136 5.43 11.12 -17.37
CA SER A 136 5.80 12.49 -17.05
C SER A 136 7.26 12.76 -17.46
N PRO A 137 7.64 14.01 -17.78
CA PRO A 137 9.04 14.42 -17.88
C PRO A 137 9.85 14.13 -16.61
N HIS A 138 9.18 14.06 -15.44
CA HIS A 138 9.78 13.61 -14.19
C HIS A 138 9.78 12.08 -14.12
N ARG A 139 10.95 11.47 -13.94
CA ARG A 139 11.11 10.02 -13.92
C ARG A 139 10.17 9.36 -12.89
N GLY A 140 9.51 8.30 -13.31
CA GLY A 140 8.76 7.41 -12.41
C GLY A 140 7.32 7.84 -12.11
N VAL A 141 6.82 8.92 -12.73
CA VAL A 141 5.40 9.32 -12.62
C VAL A 141 4.71 9.17 -13.96
N PHE A 142 3.50 8.60 -13.94
CA PHE A 142 2.61 8.49 -15.09
C PHE A 142 1.41 9.42 -14.88
N ARG A 143 0.97 10.08 -15.96
CA ARG A 143 -0.16 11.00 -15.97
C ARG A 143 -1.21 10.59 -16.99
N LEU A 144 -2.43 11.07 -16.83
CA LEU A 144 -3.49 10.88 -17.81
C LEU A 144 -3.14 11.60 -19.11
N SER A 145 -3.36 10.94 -20.25
CA SER A 145 -3.39 11.65 -21.53
C SER A 145 -4.74 12.34 -21.73
N LYS A 146 -4.79 13.27 -22.68
CA LYS A 146 -6.04 13.94 -23.11
C LYS A 146 -7.13 12.99 -23.60
N GLU A 147 -6.77 11.76 -23.99
CA GLU A 147 -7.70 10.73 -24.48
C GLU A 147 -8.07 9.72 -23.39
N SER A 148 -7.65 9.95 -22.14
CA SER A 148 -7.87 9.01 -21.07
C SER A 148 -9.37 8.83 -20.76
N PRO A 149 -9.86 7.58 -20.67
CA PRO A 149 -11.23 7.33 -20.21
C PRO A 149 -11.39 7.52 -18.71
N ALA A 150 -10.34 7.83 -17.94
CA ALA A 150 -10.44 8.15 -16.52
C ALA A 150 -10.85 9.63 -16.27
N ILE A 151 -10.78 10.48 -17.30
CA ILE A 151 -11.12 11.91 -17.19
C ILE A 151 -12.62 12.10 -16.93
N ASP A 152 -12.97 12.89 -15.92
CA ASP A 152 -14.32 13.22 -15.48
C ASP A 152 -15.20 11.98 -15.20
N ARG A 153 -14.61 10.85 -14.80
CA ARG A 153 -15.31 9.57 -14.61
C ARG A 153 -15.44 9.08 -13.17
N ALA A 154 -14.91 9.82 -12.19
CA ALA A 154 -15.10 9.44 -10.80
C ALA A 154 -16.60 9.36 -10.43
N THR A 155 -16.94 8.37 -9.61
CA THR A 155 -18.31 8.14 -9.13
C THR A 155 -18.39 8.26 -7.61
N GLY A 156 -19.61 8.49 -7.11
CA GLY A 156 -19.85 8.71 -5.69
C GLY A 156 -19.35 10.08 -5.21
N HIS A 157 -19.52 10.32 -3.90
CA HIS A 157 -19.11 11.55 -3.24
C HIS A 157 -17.93 11.26 -2.33
N VAL A 158 -16.73 11.53 -2.84
CA VAL A 158 -15.49 11.56 -2.06
C VAL A 158 -15.00 13.00 -2.08
N ASP A 159 -15.73 13.87 -1.39
CA ASP A 159 -15.62 15.32 -1.54
C ASP A 159 -14.36 15.86 -0.85
N ASP A 160 -13.92 15.22 0.24
CA ASP A 160 -12.76 15.62 1.05
C ASP A 160 -11.42 15.56 0.27
N VAL A 161 -11.34 14.80 -0.82
CA VAL A 161 -10.15 14.74 -1.67
C VAL A 161 -10.19 15.87 -2.70
N THR A 162 -9.84 17.08 -2.27
CA THR A 162 -9.96 18.30 -3.11
C THR A 162 -8.74 18.58 -3.99
N ARG A 163 -7.62 17.88 -3.76
CA ARG A 163 -6.39 18.03 -4.54
C ARG A 163 -5.86 16.70 -5.03
N ASP A 164 -5.13 16.73 -6.13
CA ASP A 164 -4.43 15.59 -6.69
C ASP A 164 -3.02 15.42 -6.09
N ILE A 165 -2.30 14.39 -6.54
CA ILE A 165 -0.95 14.09 -6.05
C ILE A 165 0.08 15.18 -6.39
N GLU A 166 -0.18 15.98 -7.43
CA GLU A 166 0.66 17.11 -7.83
C GLU A 166 0.24 18.42 -7.15
N GLY A 167 -0.79 18.39 -6.30
CA GLY A 167 -1.31 19.52 -5.54
C GLY A 167 -2.29 20.40 -6.33
N GLN A 168 -2.69 19.99 -7.52
CA GLN A 168 -3.68 20.68 -8.35
C GLN A 168 -5.07 20.47 -7.77
N VAL A 169 -5.99 21.41 -8.03
CA VAL A 169 -7.38 21.30 -7.54
C VAL A 169 -8.14 20.35 -8.45
N ARG A 170 -8.78 19.34 -7.85
CA ARG A 170 -9.64 18.42 -8.61
C ARG A 170 -10.91 19.13 -9.03
N GLN A 171 -11.27 19.00 -10.29
CA GLN A 171 -12.48 19.59 -10.84
C GLN A 171 -13.63 18.58 -10.72
N HIS A 172 -14.87 19.04 -10.83
CA HIS A 172 -16.02 18.13 -10.85
C HIS A 172 -16.55 18.00 -12.28
N PRO A 173 -16.81 16.77 -12.76
CA PRO A 173 -16.51 15.48 -12.12
C PRO A 173 -15.00 15.25 -11.96
N LYS A 174 -14.58 14.54 -10.89
CA LYS A 174 -13.15 14.25 -10.65
C LYS A 174 -12.66 13.16 -11.60
N ASP A 175 -11.35 13.08 -11.79
CA ASP A 175 -10.73 11.98 -12.54
C ASP A 175 -10.54 10.73 -11.67
N ILE A 176 -10.53 9.55 -12.31
CA ILE A 176 -10.17 8.30 -11.63
C ILE A 176 -8.65 8.20 -11.50
N GLY A 177 -8.16 7.90 -10.29
CA GLY A 177 -6.74 7.78 -9.98
C GLY A 177 -6.15 9.01 -9.29
N ALA A 178 -4.83 9.02 -9.11
CA ALA A 178 -4.11 10.02 -8.32
C ALA A 178 -3.89 11.36 -9.02
N ASP A 179 -3.88 11.36 -10.35
CA ASP A 179 -3.67 12.52 -11.22
C ASP A 179 -5.02 13.12 -11.61
N GLU A 180 -5.12 14.45 -11.62
CA GLU A 180 -6.21 15.15 -12.27
C GLU A 180 -5.69 15.75 -13.58
N TYR A 181 -6.37 15.48 -14.69
CA TYR A 181 -5.93 15.92 -15.99
C TYR A 181 -6.06 17.44 -16.12
N HIS A 182 -4.93 18.12 -16.05
CA HIS A 182 -4.81 19.54 -16.32
C HIS A 182 -4.05 19.78 -17.63
N PRO A 183 -4.74 20.19 -18.71
CA PRO A 183 -4.10 20.43 -20.00
C PRO A 183 -2.92 21.40 -19.89
N GLY A 184 -1.72 20.93 -20.25
CA GLY A 184 -0.51 21.77 -20.33
C GLY A 184 0.06 22.24 -18.99
N SER A 185 -0.42 21.72 -17.86
CA SER A 185 0.05 22.10 -16.52
C SER A 185 0.49 20.89 -15.73
N ALA A 186 1.74 20.87 -15.29
CA ALA A 186 2.16 20.02 -14.18
C ALA A 186 1.88 20.75 -12.86
N GLY A 187 1.45 20.03 -11.83
CA GLY A 187 1.22 20.65 -10.52
C GLY A 187 2.50 21.14 -9.84
N PRO A 188 2.36 21.97 -8.78
CA PRO A 188 3.50 22.47 -8.02
C PRO A 188 4.27 21.38 -7.28
N LEU A 189 3.63 20.24 -6.97
CA LEU A 189 4.28 19.10 -6.33
C LEU A 189 4.77 18.15 -7.42
N ARG A 190 6.09 17.99 -7.51
CA ARG A 190 6.73 17.06 -8.44
C ARG A 190 7.77 16.21 -7.71
N PRO A 191 8.13 15.03 -8.26
CA PRO A 191 9.27 14.29 -7.75
C PRO A 191 10.50 15.19 -7.61
N LEU A 192 11.19 15.03 -6.48
CA LEU A 192 12.43 15.73 -6.23
C LEU A 192 13.52 15.24 -7.18
N THR A 193 14.30 16.18 -7.69
CA THR A 193 15.51 15.92 -8.47
C THR A 193 16.69 15.70 -7.55
N ALA A 194 17.76 15.07 -8.05
CA ALA A 194 19.01 14.89 -7.30
C ALA A 194 19.53 16.21 -6.70
N ASN A 195 19.43 17.31 -7.46
CA ASN A 195 19.89 18.62 -7.00
C ASN A 195 19.06 19.21 -5.84
N GLU A 196 17.84 18.71 -5.62
CA GLU A 196 16.92 19.21 -4.59
C GLU A 196 17.01 18.42 -3.28
N VAL A 197 17.68 17.26 -3.28
CA VAL A 197 17.85 16.39 -2.10
C VAL A 197 19.29 16.34 -1.59
N GLY A 198 20.18 17.19 -2.12
CA GLY A 198 21.54 17.39 -1.64
C GLY A 198 22.63 16.52 -2.32
N PRO A 199 23.91 16.81 -2.06
CA PRO A 199 25.04 16.36 -2.88
C PRO A 199 25.34 14.86 -2.85
N LEU A 200 24.70 14.08 -1.96
CA LEU A 200 24.86 12.63 -1.86
C LEU A 200 23.69 11.84 -2.46
N SER A 201 22.73 12.51 -3.09
CA SER A 201 21.61 11.82 -3.71
C SER A 201 22.08 10.97 -4.89
N GLY A 202 21.82 9.66 -4.85
CA GLY A 202 22.16 8.73 -5.93
C GLY A 202 23.56 8.11 -5.84
N THR A 203 24.44 8.56 -4.94
CA THR A 203 25.65 7.83 -4.59
C THR A 203 25.29 6.67 -3.65
N GLN A 204 25.57 5.43 -4.05
CA GLN A 204 25.61 4.33 -3.10
C GLN A 204 26.68 4.66 -2.04
N PRO A 205 26.38 4.56 -0.73
CA PRO A 205 27.42 4.74 0.28
C PRO A 205 28.51 3.70 0.02
N SER A 206 29.74 4.14 -0.19
CA SER A 206 30.88 3.23 -0.27
C SER A 206 31.07 2.62 1.12
N VAL A 207 30.44 1.49 1.39
CA VAL A 207 30.81 0.68 2.54
C VAL A 207 32.16 0.08 2.18
N ALA A 208 33.23 0.68 2.68
CA ALA A 208 34.54 0.05 2.65
C ALA A 208 34.40 -1.29 3.39
N ALA A 209 34.43 -2.39 2.66
CA ALA A 209 34.46 -3.71 3.27
C ALA A 209 35.72 -3.76 4.17
N PRO A 210 35.60 -4.14 5.46
CA PRO A 210 36.79 -4.32 6.29
C PRO A 210 37.68 -5.39 5.62
N SER A 211 38.87 -5.00 5.20
CA SER A 211 39.85 -5.95 4.69
C SER A 211 40.36 -6.80 5.86
N ILE A 212 39.81 -8.01 6.02
CA ILE A 212 40.40 -9.03 6.88
C ILE A 212 41.65 -9.52 6.14
N SER A 213 42.82 -9.00 6.49
CA SER A 213 44.10 -9.58 6.09
C SER A 213 44.25 -10.93 6.82
N ARG A 214 44.13 -12.04 6.09
CA ARG A 214 44.61 -13.34 6.58
C ARG A 214 46.13 -13.25 6.71
N GLU A 215 46.63 -13.09 7.93
CA GLU A 215 48.02 -13.42 8.22
C GLU A 215 48.19 -14.92 7.97
N SER A 216 48.97 -15.27 6.93
CA SER A 216 49.40 -16.64 6.71
C SER A 216 50.44 -16.98 7.78
N HIS A 217 50.01 -17.62 8.87
CA HIS A 217 50.93 -18.28 9.78
C HIS A 217 51.60 -19.47 9.05
N PRO A 218 52.93 -19.56 9.00
CA PRO A 218 53.61 -20.69 8.40
C PRO A 218 53.36 -21.96 9.22
N VAL A 219 52.93 -23.03 8.55
CA VAL A 219 52.74 -24.37 9.14
C VAL A 219 54.14 -24.96 9.42
N PRO A 220 54.45 -25.39 10.66
CA PRO A 220 55.74 -26.02 10.93
C PRO A 220 55.78 -27.43 10.33
N HIS A 221 56.80 -27.68 9.50
CA HIS A 221 57.14 -29.00 8.97
C HIS A 221 57.44 -29.98 10.13
N GLN A 222 56.64 -31.03 10.26
CA GLN A 222 57.03 -32.21 11.03
C GLN A 222 58.10 -32.97 10.24
N THR A 223 59.28 -33.10 10.84
CA THR A 223 60.33 -34.02 10.38
C THR A 223 59.99 -35.43 10.83
N ASP A 224 59.80 -36.35 9.87
CA ASP A 224 59.76 -37.79 10.11
C ASP A 224 61.05 -38.26 10.79
N LYS A 225 60.93 -38.84 11.98
CA LYS A 225 61.97 -39.67 12.58
C LYS A 225 61.64 -41.14 12.29
N ARG A 226 62.63 -41.83 11.74
CA ARG A 226 62.67 -43.27 11.49
C ARG A 226 62.49 -44.09 12.76
#